data_AF-A0A5C4YB29-F1
#
_entry.id   AF-A0A5C4YB29-F1
#
_cell.length_a   1.000
_cell.length_b   1.000
_cell.length_c   1.000
_cell.angle_alpha   90.00
_cell.angle_beta   90.00
_cell.angle_gamma   90.00
#
_symmetry.space_group_name_H-M   'P 1'
#
loop_
_entity.id
_entity.type
_entity.pdbx_description
1 polymer ?
#
loop_
_entity_poly.entity_id
_entity_poly.type
_entity_poly.pdbx_seq_one_letter_code
_entity_poly.pdbx_strand_id
1 'polypeptide(L)'
;FETLGINPNNGLSELLSKVQTSSKKDEILRRYNEILNSRADISMVNSDKGITNLHVPSDVIVDASMPAMLKNGARLWDKEGKEKDTNAVIPDQTYATIYEAVIEDLHKNGTLNPAKLGSVSNVGLMAKKAQEYGSHDKTFVAKED
;
A
#
# COMPACT_ATOMS: atom_id res chain seq x y z
N PHE A 1 9.74 -18.83 10.23
CA PHE A 1 10.23 -17.88 9.22
C PHE A 1 11.64 -18.25 8.81
N GLU A 2 12.61 -18.23 9.72
CA GLU A 2 14.01 -18.61 9.46
C GLU A 2 14.18 -20.00 8.80
N THR A 3 13.56 -21.05 9.35
CA THR A 3 13.67 -22.42 8.81
C THR A 3 13.19 -22.54 7.37
N LEU A 4 12.18 -21.77 6.99
CA LEU A 4 11.65 -21.73 5.62
C LEU A 4 12.31 -20.63 4.78
N GLY A 5 13.25 -19.86 5.36
CA GLY A 5 13.89 -18.72 4.73
C GLY A 5 12.92 -17.64 4.27
N ILE A 6 11.81 -17.42 4.99
CA ILE A 6 10.79 -16.42 4.61
C ILE A 6 11.30 -15.02 4.94
N ASN A 7 11.31 -14.14 3.95
CA ASN A 7 11.59 -12.72 4.15
C ASN A 7 10.28 -11.91 4.13
N PRO A 8 9.86 -11.30 5.26
CA PRO A 8 8.62 -10.52 5.31
C PRO A 8 8.63 -9.33 4.34
N ASN A 9 9.80 -8.82 3.94
CA ASN A 9 9.92 -7.69 3.02
C ASN A 9 9.51 -8.04 1.58
N ASN A 10 9.38 -9.32 1.22
CA ASN A 10 8.86 -9.73 -0.09
C ASN A 10 7.34 -9.89 -0.10
N GLY A 11 6.67 -9.58 1.02
CA GLY A 11 5.23 -9.64 1.15
C GLY A 11 4.69 -11.01 1.54
N LEU A 12 3.37 -11.04 1.76
CA LEU A 12 2.64 -12.21 2.24
C LEU A 12 2.62 -13.37 1.23
N SER A 13 2.76 -13.08 -0.06
CA SER A 13 2.84 -14.11 -1.10
C SER A 13 4.00 -15.09 -0.85
N GLU A 14 5.14 -14.61 -0.36
CA GLU A 14 6.28 -15.46 0.01
C GLU A 14 5.92 -16.40 1.16
N LEU A 15 5.31 -15.86 2.23
CA LEU A 15 4.85 -16.67 3.36
C LEU A 15 3.90 -17.77 2.87
N LEU A 16 2.84 -17.40 2.15
CA LEU A 16 1.79 -18.31 1.70
C LEU A 16 2.29 -19.39 0.73
N SER A 17 3.29 -19.06 -0.09
CA SER A 17 3.96 -20.03 -0.97
C SER A 17 4.84 -21.00 -0.19
N LYS A 18 5.71 -20.49 0.69
CA LYS A 18 6.70 -21.32 1.40
C LYS A 18 6.10 -22.21 2.48
N VAL A 19 4.96 -21.83 3.07
CA VAL A 19 4.28 -22.69 4.05
C VAL A 19 3.65 -23.94 3.44
N GLN A 20 3.48 -24.01 2.11
CA GLN A 20 2.89 -25.17 1.45
C GLN A 20 3.68 -26.47 1.68
N THR A 21 5.00 -26.36 1.86
CA THR A 21 5.89 -27.50 2.10
C THR A 21 6.14 -27.77 3.59
N SER A 22 5.54 -26.99 4.49
CA SER A 22 5.73 -27.11 5.92
C SER A 22 4.76 -28.11 6.56
N SER A 23 5.25 -28.91 7.51
CA SER A 23 4.40 -29.74 8.36
C SER A 23 3.44 -28.95 9.25
N LYS A 24 3.68 -27.65 9.44
CA LYS A 24 2.84 -26.73 10.22
C LYS A 24 1.85 -25.92 9.38
N LYS A 25 1.71 -26.24 8.08
CA LYS A 25 0.87 -25.48 7.13
C LYS A 25 -0.51 -25.13 7.71
N ASP A 26 -1.25 -26.13 8.18
CA ASP A 26 -2.64 -25.93 8.62
C ASP A 26 -2.75 -25.08 9.88
N GLU A 27 -1.79 -25.23 10.81
CA GLU A 27 -1.70 -24.39 12.01
C GLU A 27 -1.44 -22.92 11.63
N ILE A 28 -0.49 -22.69 10.71
CA ILE A 28 -0.13 -21.35 10.24
C ILE A 28 -1.31 -20.70 9.51
N LEU A 29 -1.96 -21.42 8.59
CA LEU A 29 -3.11 -20.91 7.83
C LEU A 29 -4.32 -20.64 8.73
N ARG A 30 -4.56 -21.49 9.74
CA ARG A 30 -5.59 -21.23 10.74
C ARG A 30 -5.30 -19.93 11.48
N ARG A 31 -4.07 -19.77 11.99
CA ARG A 31 -3.67 -18.55 12.72
C ARG A 31 -3.73 -17.30 11.84
N TYR A 32 -3.34 -17.43 10.57
CA TYR A 32 -3.46 -16.37 9.59
C TYR A 32 -4.91 -15.90 9.42
N ASN A 33 -5.85 -16.83 9.23
CA ASN A 33 -7.27 -16.50 9.10
C ASN A 33 -7.86 -15.91 10.39
N GLU A 34 -7.44 -16.40 11.57
CA GLU A 34 -7.83 -15.79 12.85
C GLU A 34 -7.39 -14.33 12.95
N ILE A 35 -6.18 -14.01 12.50
CA ILE A 35 -5.66 -12.63 12.50
C ILE A 35 -6.50 -11.77 11.56
N LEU A 36 -6.73 -12.22 10.32
CA LEU A 36 -7.54 -11.46 9.36
C LEU A 36 -8.97 -11.21 9.85
N ASN A 37 -9.57 -12.17 10.57
CA ASN A 37 -10.92 -12.03 11.10
C ASN A 37 -11.01 -11.19 12.38
N SER A 38 -9.90 -10.94 13.07
CA SER A 38 -9.86 -10.21 14.35
C SER A 38 -9.24 -8.82 14.25
N ARG A 39 -8.69 -8.45 13.08
CA ARG A 39 -8.06 -7.15 12.81
C ARG A 39 -8.93 -6.31 11.88
N ALA A 40 -8.51 -5.06 11.68
CA ALA A 40 -9.14 -4.18 10.70
C ALA A 40 -9.10 -4.80 9.30
N ASP A 41 -10.13 -4.51 8.52
CA ASP A 41 -10.17 -4.89 7.11
C ASP A 41 -8.95 -4.32 6.37
N ILE A 42 -8.41 -5.10 5.44
CA ILE A 42 -7.26 -4.73 4.61
C ILE A 42 -7.76 -4.48 3.19
N SER A 43 -7.21 -3.46 2.53
CA SER A 43 -7.58 -3.16 1.15
C SER A 43 -7.12 -4.25 0.19
N MET A 44 -7.94 -4.50 -0.82
CA MET A 44 -7.72 -5.55 -1.81
C MET A 44 -7.12 -4.98 -3.10
N VAL A 45 -6.11 -5.67 -3.62
CA VAL A 45 -5.61 -5.51 -4.98
C VAL A 45 -6.49 -6.29 -5.95
N ASN A 46 -6.90 -7.51 -5.55
CA ASN A 46 -7.84 -8.34 -6.28
C ASN A 46 -8.68 -9.16 -5.28
N SER A 47 -9.92 -8.74 -5.05
CA SER A 47 -10.86 -9.39 -4.12
C SER A 47 -11.19 -10.82 -4.54
N ASP A 48 -11.41 -11.07 -5.84
CA ASP A 48 -11.79 -12.39 -6.37
C ASP A 48 -10.72 -13.46 -6.13
N LYS A 49 -9.45 -13.04 -6.09
CA LYS A 49 -8.29 -13.90 -5.82
C LYS A 49 -7.80 -13.83 -4.38
N GLY A 50 -8.44 -13.04 -3.51
CA GLY A 50 -7.99 -12.83 -2.14
C GLY A 50 -6.65 -12.09 -2.01
N ILE A 51 -6.22 -11.34 -3.03
CA ILE A 51 -4.94 -10.62 -3.03
C ILE A 51 -5.14 -9.26 -2.34
N THR A 52 -4.51 -9.10 -1.18
CA THR A 52 -4.49 -7.89 -0.34
C THR A 52 -3.33 -6.96 -0.69
N ASN A 53 -3.34 -5.71 -0.22
CA ASN A 53 -2.22 -4.77 -0.37
C ASN A 53 -0.90 -5.24 0.28
N LEU A 54 -0.92 -6.25 1.15
CA LEU A 54 0.28 -6.82 1.79
C LEU A 54 0.86 -8.03 1.02
N HIS A 55 0.26 -8.44 -0.09
CA HIS A 55 0.69 -9.64 -0.82
C HIS A 55 2.03 -9.47 -1.52
N VAL A 56 2.19 -8.38 -2.28
CA VAL A 56 3.42 -8.06 -3.00
C VAL A 56 3.73 -6.58 -2.78
N PRO A 57 4.95 -6.23 -2.33
CA PRO A 57 5.31 -4.84 -2.01
C PRO A 57 5.15 -3.86 -3.17
N SER A 58 5.24 -4.35 -4.41
CA SER A 58 5.12 -3.54 -5.63
C SER A 58 3.70 -3.41 -6.17
N ASP A 59 2.70 -4.08 -5.59
CA ASP A 59 1.33 -4.03 -6.10
C ASP A 59 0.65 -2.67 -5.82
N VAL A 60 1.01 -2.02 -4.72
CA VAL A 60 0.44 -0.73 -4.30
C VAL A 60 1.55 0.31 -4.23
N ILE A 61 1.67 1.08 -5.32
CA ILE A 61 2.68 2.14 -5.45
C ILE A 61 1.99 3.49 -5.21
N VAL A 62 2.50 4.26 -4.24
CA VAL A 62 1.82 5.46 -3.67
C VAL A 62 1.41 6.50 -4.71
N ASP A 63 2.24 6.74 -5.73
CA ASP A 63 2.02 7.74 -6.77
C ASP A 63 0.89 7.35 -7.75
N ALA A 64 0.59 6.07 -7.88
CA ALA A 64 -0.52 5.56 -8.68
C ALA A 64 -1.77 5.27 -7.81
N SER A 65 -1.57 4.67 -6.63
CA SER A 65 -2.66 4.20 -5.78
C SER A 65 -3.40 5.34 -5.10
N MET A 66 -2.70 6.38 -4.62
CA MET A 66 -3.35 7.51 -3.95
C MET A 66 -4.24 8.30 -4.90
N PRO A 67 -3.81 8.72 -6.12
CA PRO A 67 -4.71 9.37 -7.06
C PRO A 67 -5.91 8.49 -7.48
N ALA A 68 -5.71 7.18 -7.64
CA ALA A 68 -6.79 6.26 -7.95
C ALA A 68 -7.84 6.21 -6.82
N MET A 69 -7.39 6.11 -5.57
CA MET A 69 -8.24 6.16 -4.38
C MET A 69 -9.00 7.49 -4.29
N LEU A 70 -8.31 8.62 -4.48
CA LEU A 70 -8.93 9.96 -4.41
C LEU A 70 -9.99 10.15 -5.50
N LYS A 71 -9.72 9.68 -6.72
CA LYS A 71 -10.68 9.67 -7.82
C LYS A 71 -11.91 8.81 -7.48
N ASN A 72 -11.73 7.75 -6.70
CA ASN A 72 -12.80 6.87 -6.22
C ASN A 72 -13.45 7.37 -4.91
N GLY A 73 -13.50 8.69 -4.70
CA GLY A 73 -14.13 9.28 -3.52
C GLY A 73 -13.40 8.97 -2.20
N ALA A 74 -12.08 8.81 -2.25
CA ALA A 74 -11.23 8.43 -1.12
C ALA A 74 -11.57 7.04 -0.51
N ARG A 75 -12.04 6.11 -1.34
CA ARG A 75 -12.41 4.74 -0.95
C ARG A 75 -11.58 3.68 -1.66
N LEU A 76 -11.42 2.55 -0.97
CA LEU A 76 -10.76 1.34 -1.51
C LEU A 76 -11.71 0.14 -1.44
N TRP A 77 -11.29 -0.95 -2.08
CA TRP A 77 -12.05 -2.19 -2.18
C TRP A 77 -11.76 -3.13 -1.00
N ASP A 78 -12.81 -3.68 -0.41
CA ASP A 78 -12.73 -4.71 0.62
C ASP A 78 -12.75 -6.14 0.04
N LYS A 79 -12.70 -7.15 0.93
CA LYS A 79 -12.71 -8.57 0.55
C LYS A 79 -13.96 -9.01 -0.23
N GLU A 80 -15.05 -8.27 -0.12
CA GLU A 80 -16.32 -8.52 -0.81
C GLU A 80 -16.43 -7.74 -2.13
N GLY A 81 -15.38 -6.99 -2.50
CA GLY A 81 -15.40 -6.13 -3.68
C GLY A 81 -16.28 -4.89 -3.49
N LYS A 82 -16.51 -4.46 -2.24
CA LYS A 82 -17.27 -3.25 -1.92
C LYS A 82 -16.33 -2.11 -1.58
N GLU A 83 -16.76 -0.89 -1.91
CA GLU A 83 -16.05 0.31 -1.53
C GLU A 83 -16.21 0.60 -0.04
N LYS A 84 -15.10 0.91 0.63
CA LYS A 84 -15.05 1.34 2.01
C LYS A 84 -14.10 2.52 2.17
N ASP A 85 -14.42 3.37 3.14
CA ASP A 85 -13.50 4.40 3.61
C ASP A 85 -12.23 3.73 4.15
N THR A 86 -11.09 4.38 3.98
CA THR A 86 -9.79 3.80 4.29
C THR A 86 -8.93 4.75 5.10
N ASN A 87 -8.08 4.20 5.95
CA ASN A 87 -6.96 4.92 6.52
C ASN A 87 -5.72 4.66 5.64
N ALA A 88 -5.40 5.60 4.77
CA ALA A 88 -4.26 5.49 3.85
C ALA A 88 -2.94 5.78 4.59
N VAL A 89 -2.32 4.73 5.14
CA VAL A 89 -1.08 4.86 5.91
C VAL A 89 0.11 5.13 5.00
N ILE A 90 0.66 6.34 5.08
CA ILE A 90 1.96 6.72 4.50
C ILE A 90 2.92 6.99 5.66
N PRO A 91 3.90 6.11 5.94
CA PRO A 91 4.71 6.21 7.14
C PRO A 91 5.57 7.49 7.22
N ASP A 92 6.15 7.90 6.10
CA ASP A 92 6.97 9.10 6.01
C ASP A 92 6.11 10.34 5.71
N GLN A 93 6.30 11.41 6.49
CA GLN A 93 5.45 12.60 6.42
C GLN A 93 5.84 13.58 5.30
N THR A 94 7.03 13.45 4.72
CA THR A 94 7.61 14.44 3.78
C THR A 94 6.66 14.75 2.62
N TYR A 95 6.03 13.71 2.08
CA TYR A 95 5.09 13.83 0.96
C TYR A 95 3.66 13.44 1.34
N ALA A 96 3.39 12.90 2.54
CA ALA A 96 2.05 12.46 2.94
C ALA A 96 1.06 13.64 3.03
N THR A 97 1.54 14.80 3.47
CA THR A 97 0.72 15.99 3.74
C THR A 97 0.00 16.54 2.51
N ILE A 98 0.54 16.32 1.30
CA ILE A 98 -0.10 16.78 0.06
C ILE A 98 -1.38 15.98 -0.22
N TYR A 99 -1.41 14.69 0.13
CA TYR A 99 -2.60 13.86 -0.07
C TYR A 99 -3.68 14.20 0.96
N GLU A 100 -3.29 14.47 2.20
CA GLU A 100 -4.21 14.92 3.25
C GLU A 100 -4.92 16.21 2.83
N ALA A 101 -4.16 17.21 2.32
CA ALA A 101 -4.75 18.46 1.83
C ALA A 101 -5.78 18.25 0.71
N VAL A 102 -5.56 17.27 -0.18
CA VAL A 102 -6.54 16.92 -1.23
C VAL A 102 -7.76 16.22 -0.64
N ILE A 103 -7.59 15.35 0.35
CA ILE A 103 -8.72 14.70 1.05
C ILE A 103 -9.59 15.75 1.76
N GLU A 104 -8.97 16.71 2.46
CA GLU A 104 -9.67 17.82 3.11
C GLU A 104 -10.45 18.68 2.10
N ASP A 105 -9.86 18.98 0.95
CA ASP A 105 -10.51 19.72 -0.13
C ASP A 105 -11.73 18.96 -0.69
N LEU A 106 -11.58 17.66 -0.95
CA LEU A 106 -12.66 16.79 -1.42
C LEU A 106 -13.81 16.69 -0.40
N HIS A 107 -13.51 16.63 0.90
CA HIS A 107 -14.53 16.64 1.95
C HIS A 107 -15.29 17.97 1.99
N LYS A 108 -14.59 19.09 1.78
CA LYS A 108 -15.19 20.43 1.84
C LYS A 108 -15.98 20.79 0.59
N ASN A 109 -15.46 20.44 -0.59
CA ASN A 109 -15.94 20.94 -1.89
C ASN A 109 -16.58 19.84 -2.75
N GLY A 110 -16.51 18.58 -2.34
CA GLY A 110 -17.01 17.44 -3.10
C GLY A 110 -16.02 16.96 -4.17
N THR A 111 -16.47 16.02 -5.01
CA THR A 111 -15.62 15.43 -6.06
C THR A 111 -15.29 16.43 -7.16
N LEU A 112 -14.08 16.29 -7.71
CA LEU A 112 -13.60 17.16 -8.78
C LEU A 112 -14.42 16.96 -10.07
N ASN A 113 -14.77 18.06 -10.74
CA ASN A 113 -15.46 18.04 -12.03
C ASN A 113 -14.47 18.31 -13.18
N PRO A 114 -14.08 17.29 -13.98
CA PRO A 114 -13.09 17.45 -15.04
C PRO A 114 -13.43 18.52 -16.09
N ALA A 115 -14.72 18.80 -16.32
CA ALA A 115 -15.14 19.82 -17.29
C ALA A 115 -14.90 21.26 -16.81
N LYS A 116 -14.59 21.46 -15.52
CA LYS A 116 -14.38 22.77 -14.90
C LYS A 116 -12.97 22.95 -14.33
N LEU A 117 -12.17 21.88 -14.27
CA LEU A 117 -10.83 21.94 -13.70
C LEU A 117 -9.90 22.78 -14.59
N GLY A 118 -9.02 23.54 -13.95
CA GLY A 118 -7.82 24.06 -14.60
C GLY A 118 -6.80 22.96 -14.86
N SER A 119 -5.58 23.37 -15.17
CA SER A 119 -4.44 22.44 -15.32
C SER A 119 -3.33 22.79 -14.34
N VAL A 120 -2.65 21.76 -13.84
CA VAL A 120 -1.45 21.89 -13.01
C VAL A 120 -0.31 21.26 -13.78
N SER A 121 0.66 22.09 -14.18
CA SER A 121 1.90 21.62 -14.81
C SER A 121 3.00 21.44 -13.76
N ASN A 122 3.95 20.54 -14.02
CA ASN A 122 5.10 20.31 -13.15
C ASN A 122 6.41 20.53 -13.91
N VAL A 123 7.33 21.28 -13.30
CA VAL A 123 8.73 21.38 -13.75
C VAL A 123 9.59 20.74 -12.67
N GLY A 124 9.93 19.47 -12.87
CA GLY A 124 10.60 18.65 -11.86
C GLY A 124 12.13 18.73 -11.92
N LEU A 125 12.76 18.86 -10.76
CA LEU A 125 14.20 18.67 -10.62
C LEU A 125 14.51 17.17 -10.60
N MET A 126 15.17 16.65 -11.64
CA MET A 126 15.45 15.20 -11.76
C MET A 126 16.85 14.86 -12.29
N ALA A 127 17.61 15.86 -12.75
CA ALA A 127 18.90 15.62 -13.39
C ALA A 127 19.90 14.93 -12.45
N LYS A 128 20.70 14.01 -13.00
CA LYS A 128 21.78 13.28 -12.29
C LYS A 128 21.33 12.52 -11.03
N LYS A 129 20.14 11.90 -11.05
CA LYS A 129 19.56 11.17 -9.90
C LYS A 129 19.45 12.10 -8.68
N ALA A 130 18.77 13.23 -8.86
CA ALA A 130 18.60 14.22 -7.80
C ALA A 130 17.88 13.62 -6.59
N GLN A 131 18.26 14.09 -5.40
CA GLN A 131 17.60 13.79 -4.12
C GLN A 131 17.50 12.28 -3.84
N GLU A 132 16.32 11.77 -3.42
CA GLU A 132 16.09 10.39 -2.99
C GLU A 132 16.35 9.37 -4.10
N TYR A 133 16.15 9.74 -5.38
CA TYR A 133 16.48 8.86 -6.51
C TYR A 133 17.97 8.50 -6.61
N GLY A 134 18.83 9.32 -5.98
CA GLY A 134 20.26 9.10 -5.89
C GLY A 134 20.71 8.40 -4.62
N SER A 135 19.82 8.03 -3.70
CA SER A 135 20.21 7.58 -2.36
C SER A 135 20.38 6.07 -2.21
N HIS A 136 20.04 5.26 -3.23
CA HIS A 136 20.01 3.79 -3.13
C HIS A 136 21.33 3.16 -2.62
N ASP A 137 22.49 3.67 -3.04
CA ASP A 137 23.83 3.22 -2.62
C ASP A 137 24.29 3.81 -1.28
N LYS A 138 23.49 4.72 -0.71
CA LYS A 138 23.76 5.47 0.53
C LYS A 138 22.71 5.24 1.61
N THR A 139 21.81 4.29 1.41
CA THR A 139 20.80 3.88 2.41
C THR A 139 21.30 2.65 3.16
N PHE A 140 21.33 2.73 4.49
CA PHE A 140 21.80 1.65 5.35
C PHE A 140 20.78 1.36 6.45
N VAL A 141 20.64 0.08 6.81
CA VAL A 141 19.93 -0.33 8.03
C VAL A 141 20.97 -0.42 9.14
N ALA A 142 20.80 0.39 10.19
CA ALA A 142 21.69 0.34 11.36
C ALA A 142 21.69 -1.08 11.95
N LYS A 143 22.88 -1.62 12.24
CA LYS A 143 23.05 -3.00 12.76
C LYS A 143 22.94 -3.07 14.28
N GLU A 144 23.25 -1.95 14.93
CA GLU A 144 23.28 -1.71 16.36
C GLU A 144 23.02 -0.21 16.57
N ASP A 145 22.64 0.15 17.80
CA ASP A 145 22.35 1.53 18.21
C ASP A 145 23.61 2.42 18.21
#